data_AF-A0A7V0UGR3-F1
#
_entry.id   AF-A0A7V0UGR3-F1
#
_cell.length_a   1.000
_cell.length_b   1.000
_cell.length_c   1.000
_cell.angle_alpha   90.00
_cell.angle_beta   90.00
_cell.angle_gamma   90.00
#
_symmetry.space_group_name_H-M   'P 1'
#
loop_
_entity.id
_entity.type
_entity.pdbx_description
1 polymer ?
#
loop_
_entity_poly.entity_id
_entity_poly.type
_entity_poly.pdbx_seq_one_letter_code
_entity_poly.pdbx_strand_id
1 'polypeptide(L)'
;MLRDRACPQGGWNAGNGIVFGAALQPHIDTTAVALLALTDQADPAAARGLDWLRQATTDCWAAYSLAWSALPFLIHQHPAVDDCIAKLVQVLSSVDSVSNIETLGLAAIALNAAERYVNPFQVVI
;
A
#
# COMPACT_ATOMS: atom_id res chain seq x y z
N MET A 1 6.74 14.89 -10.71
CA MET A 1 7.79 14.33 -9.82
C MET A 1 7.50 12.89 -9.39
N LEU A 2 6.39 12.57 -8.70
CA LEU A 2 6.16 11.18 -8.24
C LEU A 2 5.87 10.23 -9.41
N ARG A 3 5.06 10.67 -10.39
CA ARG A 3 4.78 9.95 -11.64
C ARG A 3 6.05 9.56 -12.41
N ASP A 4 7.00 10.49 -12.47
CA ASP A 4 8.28 10.32 -13.19
C ASP A 4 9.22 9.33 -12.50
N ARG A 5 8.92 8.96 -11.25
CA ARG A 5 9.69 8.00 -10.46
C ARG A 5 9.08 6.60 -10.40
N ALA A 6 7.93 6.39 -11.04
CA ALA A 6 7.33 5.08 -11.13
C ALA A 6 8.28 4.10 -11.85
N CYS A 7 8.33 2.87 -11.35
CA CYS A 7 9.01 1.78 -12.02
C CYS A 7 8.27 1.42 -13.34
N PRO A 8 8.97 1.02 -14.41
CA PRO A 8 8.34 0.69 -15.70
C PRO A 8 7.25 -0.38 -15.61
N GLN A 9 7.40 -1.34 -14.69
CA GLN A 9 6.46 -2.43 -14.43
C GLN A 9 5.30 -2.05 -13.50
N GLY A 10 5.18 -0.78 -13.10
CA GLY A 10 4.26 -0.32 -12.06
C GLY A 10 4.93 -0.27 -10.68
N GLY A 11 4.34 0.49 -9.76
CA GLY A 11 4.85 0.69 -8.41
C GLY A 11 6.04 1.66 -8.31
N TRP A 12 6.58 1.81 -7.09
CA TRP A 12 7.71 2.68 -6.76
C TRP A 12 8.80 1.96 -5.96
N ASN A 13 10.05 2.32 -6.24
CA ASN A 13 11.21 2.05 -5.38
C ASN A 13 11.52 3.29 -4.52
N ALA A 14 12.45 3.23 -3.56
CA ALA A 14 12.88 4.33 -2.69
C ALA A 14 13.52 5.55 -3.41
N GLY A 15 13.53 5.57 -4.75
CA GLY A 15 14.17 6.59 -5.56
C GLY A 15 13.67 6.61 -7.00
N ASN A 16 14.58 6.53 -7.97
CA ASN A 16 14.20 6.45 -9.39
C ASN A 16 13.78 5.03 -9.76
N GLY A 17 12.83 4.88 -10.68
CA GLY A 17 12.46 3.58 -11.26
C GLY A 17 13.54 2.98 -12.15
N ILE A 18 14.52 3.77 -12.59
CA ILE A 18 15.65 3.36 -13.43
C ILE A 18 16.95 3.98 -12.88
N VAL A 19 18.01 3.17 -12.77
CA VAL A 19 19.34 3.60 -12.35
C VAL A 19 20.38 2.97 -13.28
N PHE A 20 21.27 3.79 -13.85
CA PHE A 20 22.27 3.37 -14.85
C PHE A 20 21.69 2.56 -16.03
N GLY A 21 20.46 2.90 -16.46
CA GLY A 21 19.76 2.21 -17.54
C GLY A 21 19.06 0.91 -17.15
N ALA A 22 19.19 0.44 -15.90
CA ALA A 22 18.51 -0.74 -15.40
C ALA A 22 17.23 -0.38 -14.64
N ALA A 23 16.13 -1.09 -14.91
CA ALA A 23 14.88 -0.96 -14.17
C ALA A 23 15.01 -1.55 -12.76
N LEU A 24 14.57 -0.79 -11.75
CA LEU A 24 14.54 -1.27 -10.36
C LEU A 24 13.23 -1.99 -10.04
N GLN A 25 13.26 -2.85 -9.02
CA GLN A 25 12.07 -3.50 -8.50
C GLN A 25 11.32 -2.57 -7.55
N PRO A 26 9.98 -2.47 -7.61
CA PRO A 26 9.22 -1.69 -6.66
C PRO A 26 9.19 -2.37 -5.30
N HIS A 27 8.95 -1.57 -4.26
CA HIS A 27 8.72 -2.05 -2.90
C HIS A 27 7.27 -1.78 -2.51
N ILE A 28 6.67 -2.70 -1.74
CA ILE A 28 5.27 -2.60 -1.29
C ILE A 28 5.03 -1.29 -0.57
N ASP A 29 5.81 -1.02 0.48
CA ASP A 29 5.60 0.13 1.36
C ASP A 29 5.76 1.45 0.58
N THR A 30 6.81 1.57 -0.24
CA THR A 30 7.04 2.77 -1.06
C THR A 30 5.96 2.97 -2.11
N THR A 31 5.48 1.88 -2.72
CA THR A 31 4.37 1.92 -3.67
C THR A 31 3.10 2.38 -2.97
N ALA A 32 2.80 1.84 -1.80
CA ALA A 32 1.63 2.22 -1.03
C ALA A 32 1.64 3.71 -0.68
N VAL A 33 2.77 4.22 -0.15
CA VAL A 33 2.94 5.65 0.16
C VAL A 33 2.77 6.52 -1.09
N ALA A 34 3.31 6.10 -2.23
CA ALA A 34 3.15 6.86 -3.46
C ALA A 34 1.68 6.93 -3.93
N LEU A 35 0.94 5.83 -3.78
CA LEU A 35 -0.49 5.77 -4.12
C LEU A 35 -1.38 6.56 -3.17
N LEU A 36 -0.98 6.66 -1.89
CA LEU A 36 -1.65 7.55 -0.92
C LEU A 36 -1.50 9.03 -1.30
N ALA A 37 -0.37 9.40 -1.90
CA ALA A 37 -0.13 10.77 -2.39
C ALA A 37 -0.80 11.06 -3.75
N LEU A 38 -1.07 10.04 -4.55
CA LEU A 38 -1.71 10.15 -5.86
C LEU A 38 -3.17 9.74 -5.77
N THR A 39 -4.04 10.59 -5.22
CA THR A 39 -5.46 10.27 -5.00
C THR A 39 -6.36 10.47 -6.21
N ASP A 40 -5.82 10.92 -7.35
CA ASP A 40 -6.57 11.08 -8.59
C ASP A 40 -6.83 9.71 -9.24
N GLN A 41 -8.10 9.30 -9.30
CA GLN A 41 -8.51 8.00 -9.82
C GLN A 41 -8.21 7.82 -11.32
N ALA A 42 -8.05 8.92 -12.07
CA ALA A 42 -7.75 8.86 -13.51
C ALA A 42 -6.24 8.74 -13.81
N ASP A 43 -5.37 8.71 -12.79
CA ASP A 43 -3.92 8.70 -12.96
C ASP A 43 -3.40 7.33 -13.47
N PRO A 44 -2.78 7.27 -14.67
CA PRO A 44 -2.30 6.01 -15.22
C PRO A 44 -1.15 5.37 -14.43
N ALA A 45 -0.32 6.16 -13.75
CA ALA A 45 0.73 5.64 -12.89
C ALA A 45 0.13 5.06 -11.60
N ALA A 46 -0.89 5.69 -11.04
CA ALA A 46 -1.61 5.15 -9.89
C ALA A 46 -2.32 3.82 -10.23
N ALA A 47 -3.01 3.76 -11.37
CA ALA A 47 -3.67 2.53 -11.83
C ALA A 47 -2.67 1.35 -11.94
N ARG A 48 -1.53 1.55 -12.63
CA ARG A 48 -0.48 0.51 -12.73
C ARG A 48 0.13 0.17 -11.37
N GLY A 49 0.25 1.16 -10.48
CA GLY A 49 0.73 0.96 -9.12
C GLY A 49 -0.21 0.08 -8.29
N LEU A 50 -1.52 0.30 -8.39
CA LEU A 50 -2.54 -0.52 -7.70
C LEU A 50 -2.53 -1.96 -8.21
N ASP A 51 -2.45 -2.15 -9.53
CA ASP A 51 -2.35 -3.48 -10.14
C ASP A 51 -1.10 -4.23 -9.68
N TRP A 52 0.04 -3.54 -9.65
CA TRP A 52 1.30 -4.10 -9.15
C TRP A 52 1.20 -4.43 -7.66
N LEU A 53 0.67 -3.51 -6.85
CA LEU A 53 0.54 -3.66 -5.41
C LEU A 53 -0.35 -4.86 -5.06
N ARG A 54 -1.48 -5.02 -5.76
CA ARG A 54 -2.40 -6.16 -5.60
C ARG A 54 -1.66 -7.47 -5.79
N GLN A 55 -0.91 -7.58 -6.88
CA GLN A 55 -0.12 -8.79 -7.17
C GLN A 55 0.93 -9.01 -6.08
N ALA A 56 1.70 -7.99 -5.72
CA ALA A 56 2.75 -8.06 -4.71
C ALA A 56 2.23 -8.50 -3.32
N THR A 57 0.99 -8.13 -2.96
CA THR A 57 0.39 -8.52 -1.68
C THR A 57 -0.06 -9.98 -1.61
N THR A 58 -0.22 -10.67 -2.75
CA THR A 58 -0.68 -12.08 -2.82
C THR A 58 0.20 -13.01 -1.99
N ASP A 59 1.51 -12.82 -2.02
CA ASP A 59 2.49 -13.64 -1.29
C ASP A 59 3.13 -12.90 -0.09
N CYS A 60 2.64 -11.71 0.24
CA CYS A 60 3.15 -10.91 1.36
C CYS A 60 2.57 -11.39 2.70
N TRP A 61 3.44 -11.70 3.66
CA TRP A 61 3.07 -12.11 5.04
C TRP A 61 3.54 -11.12 6.11
N ALA A 62 4.05 -9.95 5.72
CA ALA A 62 4.46 -8.91 6.64
C ALA A 62 3.27 -8.00 7.01
N ALA A 63 2.88 -7.98 8.28
CA ALA A 63 1.77 -7.14 8.77
C ALA A 63 1.97 -5.65 8.44
N TYR A 64 3.20 -5.15 8.57
CA TYR A 64 3.54 -3.75 8.25
C TYR A 64 3.22 -3.41 6.78
N SER A 65 3.69 -4.24 5.85
CA SER A 65 3.47 -4.04 4.42
C SER A 65 2.01 -4.24 3.99
N LEU A 66 1.30 -5.19 4.60
CA LEU A 66 -0.13 -5.37 4.38
C LEU A 66 -0.94 -4.16 4.89
N ALA A 67 -0.61 -3.65 6.08
CA ALA A 67 -1.26 -2.46 6.64
C ALA A 67 -1.03 -1.21 5.76
N TRP A 68 0.20 -1.01 5.27
CA TRP A 68 0.46 0.04 4.28
C TRP A 68 -0.36 -0.14 3.00
N SER A 69 -0.49 -1.38 2.50
CA SER A 69 -1.17 -1.68 1.24
C SER A 69 -2.69 -1.49 1.30
N ALA A 70 -3.30 -1.78 2.46
CA ALA A 70 -4.75 -1.65 2.62
C ALA A 70 -5.23 -0.19 2.45
N LEU A 71 -4.44 0.78 2.91
CA LEU A 71 -4.79 2.20 2.89
C LEU A 71 -5.00 2.78 1.47
N PRO A 72 -4.07 2.63 0.51
CA PRO A 72 -4.30 3.08 -0.86
C PRO A 72 -5.41 2.28 -1.55
N PHE A 73 -5.57 0.97 -1.29
CA PHE A 73 -6.73 0.25 -1.82
C PHE A 73 -8.04 0.87 -1.33
N LEU A 74 -8.12 1.24 -0.06
CA LEU A 74 -9.29 1.91 0.49
C LEU A 74 -9.54 3.29 -0.16
N ILE A 75 -8.52 4.15 -0.23
CA ILE A 75 -8.65 5.50 -0.80
C ILE A 75 -9.05 5.48 -2.27
N HIS A 76 -8.49 4.52 -3.02
CA HIS A 76 -8.79 4.32 -4.43
C HIS A 76 -10.05 3.47 -4.67
N GLN A 77 -10.76 3.07 -3.61
CA GLN A 77 -11.96 2.21 -3.69
C GLN A 77 -11.70 0.92 -4.48
N HIS A 78 -10.49 0.39 -4.35
CA HIS A 78 -10.02 -0.77 -5.07
C HIS A 78 -10.46 -2.05 -4.35
N PRO A 79 -11.05 -3.05 -5.03
CA PRO A 79 -11.68 -4.23 -4.41
C PRO A 79 -10.70 -5.11 -3.62
N ALA A 80 -9.40 -5.03 -3.91
CA ALA A 80 -8.37 -5.75 -3.15
C ALA A 80 -8.24 -5.31 -1.68
N VAL A 81 -8.93 -4.24 -1.24
CA VAL A 81 -8.95 -3.83 0.17
C VAL A 81 -9.43 -4.95 1.08
N ASP A 82 -10.49 -5.68 0.69
CA ASP A 82 -11.11 -6.70 1.55
C ASP A 82 -10.17 -7.89 1.74
N ASP A 83 -9.58 -8.40 0.64
CA ASP A 83 -8.59 -9.47 0.67
C ASP A 83 -7.34 -9.08 1.47
N CYS A 84 -6.87 -7.83 1.29
CA CYS A 84 -5.70 -7.32 1.99
C CYS A 84 -5.94 -7.20 3.51
N ILE A 85 -7.12 -6.71 3.91
CA ILE A 85 -7.53 -6.61 5.31
C ILE A 85 -7.71 -7.99 5.93
N ALA A 86 -8.37 -8.93 5.25
CA ALA A 86 -8.53 -10.30 5.72
C ALA A 86 -7.16 -10.96 5.98
N LYS A 87 -6.21 -10.78 5.05
CA LYS A 87 -4.85 -11.30 5.21
C LYS A 87 -4.08 -10.61 6.34
N LEU A 88 -4.23 -9.30 6.50
CA LEU A 88 -3.64 -8.56 7.64
C LEU A 88 -4.13 -9.12 8.98
N VAL A 89 -5.44 -9.33 9.12
CA VAL A 89 -6.04 -9.93 10.34
C VAL A 89 -5.50 -11.34 10.58
N GLN A 90 -5.39 -12.15 9.52
CA GLN A 90 -4.81 -13.49 9.62
C GLN A 90 -3.37 -13.44 10.13
N VAL A 91 -2.52 -12.59 9.53
CA VAL A 91 -1.13 -12.44 9.94
C VAL A 91 -1.06 -12.02 11.40
N LEU A 92 -1.79 -10.96 11.80
CA LEU A 92 -1.78 -10.45 13.19
C LEU A 92 -2.24 -11.50 14.20
N SER A 93 -3.20 -12.36 13.83
CA SER A 93 -3.71 -13.42 14.70
C SER A 93 -2.75 -14.60 14.87
N SER A 94 -1.81 -14.77 13.95
CA SER A 94 -0.79 -15.83 14.00
C SER A 94 0.47 -15.45 14.80
N VAL A 95 0.58 -14.20 15.26
CA VAL A 95 1.81 -13.71 15.89
C VAL A 95 1.74 -13.86 17.41
N ASP A 96 2.43 -14.87 17.95
CA ASP A 96 2.73 -14.99 19.40
C ASP A 96 3.84 -14.00 19.86
N SER A 97 4.44 -13.25 18.94
CA SER A 97 5.54 -12.31 19.23
C SER A 97 5.10 -10.85 19.31
N VAL A 98 5.76 -10.10 20.21
CA VAL A 98 5.67 -8.65 20.34
C VAL A 98 5.89 -7.98 18.97
N SER A 99 4.82 -7.41 18.41
CA SER A 99 4.93 -6.53 17.24
C SER A 99 5.40 -5.14 17.69
N ASN A 100 6.24 -4.49 16.88
CA ASN A 100 6.67 -3.12 17.21
C ASN A 100 5.47 -2.15 17.16
N ILE A 101 5.60 -1.03 17.88
CA ILE A 101 4.52 -0.03 18.02
C ILE A 101 4.11 0.53 16.65
N GLU A 102 5.06 0.69 15.74
CA GLU A 102 4.83 1.20 14.39
C GLU A 102 3.89 0.30 13.59
N THR A 103 4.14 -1.02 13.59
CA THR A 103 3.32 -2.00 12.87
C THR A 103 1.92 -2.08 13.47
N LEU A 104 1.81 -2.13 14.80
CA LEU A 104 0.51 -2.18 15.47
C LEU A 104 -0.29 -0.89 15.26
N GLY A 105 0.36 0.26 15.33
CA GLY A 105 -0.28 1.56 15.10
C GLY A 105 -0.80 1.67 13.67
N LEU A 106 0.02 1.31 12.68
CA LEU A 106 -0.39 1.33 11.28
C LEU A 106 -1.51 0.33 10.99
N ALA A 107 -1.42 -0.89 11.54
CA ALA A 107 -2.47 -1.90 11.41
C ALA A 107 -3.79 -1.41 12.03
N ALA A 108 -3.74 -0.78 13.21
CA ALA A 108 -4.93 -0.21 13.85
C ALA A 108 -5.58 0.89 12.97
N ILE A 109 -4.76 1.76 12.35
CA ILE A 109 -5.26 2.77 11.41
C ILE A 109 -5.95 2.10 10.22
N ALA A 110 -5.29 1.13 9.58
CA ALA A 110 -5.82 0.43 8.42
C ALA A 110 -7.14 -0.31 8.72
N LEU A 111 -7.20 -1.06 9.82
CA LEU A 111 -8.38 -1.81 10.24
C LEU A 111 -9.56 -0.89 10.58
N ASN A 112 -9.33 0.18 11.36
CA ASN A 112 -10.39 1.13 11.72
C ASN A 112 -10.88 1.94 10.51
N ALA A 113 -9.98 2.27 9.57
CA ALA A 113 -10.35 2.93 8.32
C ALA A 113 -11.20 2.02 7.42
N ALA A 114 -10.83 0.75 7.29
CA ALA A 114 -11.56 -0.25 6.51
C ALA A 114 -12.95 -0.54 7.08
N GLU A 115 -13.07 -0.70 8.41
CA GLU A 115 -14.38 -0.94 9.07
C GLU A 115 -15.39 0.17 8.75
N ARG A 116 -14.93 1.41 8.63
CA ARG A 116 -15.77 2.58 8.39
C ARG A 116 -15.81 3.01 6.92
N TYR A 117 -15.04 2.35 6.06
CA TYR A 117 -14.74 2.78 4.69
C TYR A 117 -14.42 4.28 4.57
N VAL A 118 -13.52 4.78 5.43
CA VAL A 118 -13.13 6.21 5.46
C VAL A 118 -11.66 6.41 5.13
N ASN A 119 -11.33 7.50 4.44
CA ASN A 119 -9.95 7.93 4.29
C ASN A 119 -9.40 8.45 5.63
N PRO A 120 -8.43 7.77 6.27
CA PRO A 120 -7.93 8.18 7.59
C PRO A 120 -7.04 9.44 7.53
N PHE A 121 -6.68 9.91 6.34
CA PHE A 121 -5.88 11.12 6.13
C PHE A 121 -6.71 12.33 5.66
N GLN A 122 -8.03 12.19 5.59
CA GLN A 122 -8.90 13.30 5.22
C GLN A 122 -8.93 14.35 6.33
N VAL A 123 -8.47 15.57 6.03
CA VAL A 123 -8.57 16.71 6.94
C VAL A 123 -9.94 17.35 6.76
N VAL A 124 -10.71 17.43 7.83
CA VAL A 124 -11.95 18.24 7.87
C VAL A 124 -11.51 19.70 8.06
N ILE A 125 -11.74 20.53 7.03
CA ILE A 125 -11.48 21.98 7.05
C ILE A 125 -12.80 22.70 7.23
#